data_AF-A0A7V9SEY7-F1
#
_entry.id   AF-A0A7V9SEY7-F1
#
_cell.length_a   1.000
_cell.length_b   1.000
_cell.length_c   1.000
_cell.angle_alpha   90.00
_cell.angle_beta   90.00
_cell.angle_gamma   90.00
#
_symmetry.space_group_name_H-M   'P 1'
#
loop_
_entity.id
_entity.type
_entity.pdbx_description
1 polymer ?
#
loop_
_entity_poly.entity_id
_entity_poly.type
_entity_poly.pdbx_seq_one_letter_code
_entity_poly.pdbx_strand_id
1 'polypeptide(L)'
;MGYAGADFGGLLKVMREARRISQSKLAERADFDHSYVSRLESGARMPTRDAVERLASALTMAQAEEDGLLAAAGFLPRDVSSLLSGEPVLGEVLDLLQNDSVPAEYRDNIRQVLRLLTEQARFAVRPRDQDGLTGVAA
;
A
#
# COMPACT_ATOMS: atom_id res chain seq x y z
N MET A 1 -0.33 4.10 10.60
CA MET A 1 -1.13 4.86 9.62
C MET A 1 -1.49 3.87 8.51
N GLY A 2 -2.77 3.49 8.35
CA GLY A 2 -3.17 2.47 7.37
C GLY A 2 -3.31 3.05 5.98
N TYR A 3 -2.41 2.70 5.05
CA TYR A 3 -2.34 3.24 3.69
C TYR A 3 -3.34 2.57 2.75
N ALA A 4 -4.59 2.84 3.03
CA ALA A 4 -5.67 1.96 2.68
C ALA A 4 -6.56 2.51 1.55
N GLY A 5 -6.21 2.21 0.30
CA GLY A 5 -7.02 2.55 -0.88
C GLY A 5 -6.42 3.65 -1.77
N ALA A 6 -5.24 4.16 -1.43
CA ALA A 6 -4.46 4.97 -2.35
C ALA A 6 -3.79 4.05 -3.37
N ASP A 7 -3.88 4.38 -4.66
CA ASP A 7 -2.92 3.86 -5.62
C ASP A 7 -1.50 4.21 -5.16
N PHE A 8 -0.52 3.41 -5.56
CA PHE A 8 0.89 3.61 -5.21
C PHE A 8 1.37 5.07 -5.38
N GLY A 9 0.96 5.74 -6.45
CA GLY A 9 1.35 7.11 -6.76
C GLY A 9 0.83 8.11 -5.74
N GLY A 10 -0.44 8.00 -5.37
CA GLY A 10 -1.06 8.80 -4.31
C GLY A 10 -0.37 8.59 -2.96
N LEU A 11 -0.06 7.34 -2.61
CA LEU A 11 0.65 7.04 -1.37
C LEU A 11 2.07 7.61 -1.38
N LEU A 12 2.83 7.41 -2.46
CA LEU A 12 4.18 7.95 -2.62
C LEU A 12 4.19 9.48 -2.45
N LYS A 13 3.22 10.16 -3.08
CA LYS A 13 3.06 11.60 -2.98
C LYS A 13 2.82 12.07 -1.55
N VAL A 14 1.87 11.45 -0.83
CA VAL A 14 1.57 11.77 0.58
C VAL A 14 2.81 11.62 1.45
N MET A 15 3.55 10.52 1.29
CA MET A 15 4.74 10.23 2.09
C MET A 15 5.89 11.20 1.79
N ARG A 16 6.06 11.59 0.53
CA ARG A 16 7.01 12.61 0.08
C ARG A 16 6.67 13.97 0.68
N GLU A 17 5.40 14.38 0.62
CA GLU A 17 4.93 15.68 1.09
C GLU A 17 4.99 15.81 2.61
N ALA A 18 4.67 14.73 3.35
CA ALA A 18 4.85 14.67 4.80
C ALA A 18 6.30 14.96 5.23
N ARG A 19 7.27 14.61 4.37
CA ARG A 19 8.71 14.84 4.58
C ARG A 19 9.22 16.13 3.92
N ARG A 20 8.34 16.92 3.30
CA ARG A 20 8.66 18.17 2.59
C ARG A 20 9.73 18.02 1.51
N ILE A 21 9.75 16.88 0.82
CA ILE A 21 10.68 16.59 -0.27
C ILE A 21 9.99 16.93 -1.60
N SER A 22 10.68 17.57 -2.54
CA SER A 22 10.13 17.80 -3.89
C SER A 22 10.27 16.55 -4.76
N GLN A 23 9.46 16.43 -5.83
CA GLN A 23 9.62 15.32 -6.79
C GLN A 23 11.05 15.25 -7.33
N SER A 24 11.67 16.38 -7.66
CA SER A 24 13.05 16.43 -8.17
C SER A 24 14.05 15.95 -7.13
N LYS A 25 13.84 16.33 -5.85
CA LYS A 25 14.75 15.91 -4.78
C LYS A 25 14.60 14.43 -4.46
N LEU A 26 13.39 13.89 -4.53
CA LEU A 26 13.16 12.45 -4.41
C LEU A 26 13.83 11.70 -5.56
N ALA A 27 13.67 12.17 -6.79
CA ALA A 27 14.27 11.58 -7.96
C ALA A 27 15.81 11.54 -7.84
N GLU A 28 16.44 12.66 -7.48
CA GLU A 28 17.88 12.74 -7.23
C GLU A 28 18.34 11.73 -6.17
N ARG A 29 17.65 11.66 -5.02
CA ARG A 29 18.01 10.75 -3.92
C ARG A 29 17.82 9.28 -4.26
N ALA A 30 16.82 8.96 -5.08
CA ALA A 30 16.52 7.61 -5.52
C ALA A 30 17.27 7.22 -6.79
N ASP A 31 18.12 8.10 -7.34
CA ASP A 31 18.84 7.92 -8.60
C ASP A 31 17.89 7.65 -9.78
N PHE A 32 16.86 8.48 -9.89
CA PHE A 32 15.87 8.49 -10.97
C PHE A 32 15.76 9.86 -11.62
N ASP A 33 15.18 9.88 -12.82
CA ASP A 33 14.75 11.12 -13.46
C ASP A 33 13.50 11.71 -12.79
N HIS A 34 13.43 13.03 -12.71
CA HIS A 34 12.24 13.75 -12.23
C HIS A 34 10.95 13.30 -12.95
N SER A 35 11.03 13.10 -14.27
CA SER A 35 9.91 12.65 -15.09
C SER A 35 9.42 11.24 -14.75
N TYR A 36 10.28 10.39 -14.18
CA TYR A 36 9.89 9.08 -13.69
C TYR A 36 9.07 9.20 -12.41
N VAL A 37 9.56 9.93 -11.40
CA VAL A 37 8.82 10.18 -10.15
C VAL A 37 7.49 10.87 -10.41
N SER A 38 7.45 11.86 -11.30
CA SER A 38 6.21 12.53 -11.69
C SER A 38 5.17 11.56 -12.28
N ARG A 39 5.59 10.65 -13.18
CA ARG A 39 4.71 9.63 -13.78
C ARG A 39 4.27 8.55 -12.80
N LEU A 40 5.11 8.25 -11.81
CA LEU A 40 4.74 7.34 -10.73
C LEU A 40 3.65 7.97 -9.86
N GLU A 41 3.82 9.22 -9.42
CA GLU A 41 2.85 9.92 -8.57
C GLU A 41 1.51 10.20 -9.26
N SER A 42 1.50 10.31 -10.59
CA SER A 42 0.26 10.46 -11.37
C SER A 42 -0.41 9.15 -11.74
N GLY A 43 0.20 8.00 -11.42
CA GLY A 43 -0.28 6.68 -11.84
C GLY A 43 -0.07 6.37 -13.33
N ALA A 44 0.57 7.26 -14.10
CA ALA A 44 0.87 7.05 -15.52
C ALA A 44 1.92 5.93 -15.76
N ARG A 45 2.63 5.50 -14.72
CA ARG A 45 3.55 4.36 -14.77
C ARG A 45 3.50 3.55 -13.49
N MET A 46 3.55 2.23 -13.64
CA MET A 46 3.75 1.32 -12.50
C MET A 46 5.24 1.20 -12.14
N PRO A 47 5.58 1.13 -10.84
CA PRO A 47 6.95 0.93 -10.40
C PRO A 47 7.36 -0.54 -10.53
N THR A 48 8.68 -0.79 -10.60
CA THR A 48 9.23 -2.11 -10.28
C THR A 48 9.42 -2.23 -8.77
N ARG A 49 9.59 -3.46 -8.25
CA ARG A 49 9.92 -3.66 -6.83
C ARG A 49 11.17 -2.86 -6.42
N ASP A 50 12.25 -2.95 -7.20
CA ASP A 50 13.49 -2.18 -6.97
C ASP A 50 13.24 -0.67 -6.89
N ALA A 51 12.39 -0.14 -7.78
CA ALA A 51 12.02 1.27 -7.74
C ALA A 51 11.27 1.64 -6.45
N VAL A 52 10.37 0.78 -5.97
CA VAL A 52 9.67 1.00 -4.69
C VAL A 52 10.68 1.04 -3.53
N GLU A 53 11.60 0.08 -3.48
CA GLU A 53 12.60 -0.03 -2.41
C GLU A 53 13.57 1.18 -2.41
N ARG A 54 14.03 1.62 -3.60
CA ARG A 54 14.86 2.82 -3.75
C ARG A 54 14.14 4.09 -3.31
N LEU A 55 12.87 4.25 -3.67
CA LEU A 55 12.05 5.40 -3.28
C LEU A 55 11.78 5.40 -1.76
N ALA A 56 11.49 4.25 -1.17
CA ALA A 56 11.30 4.10 0.27
C ALA A 56 12.59 4.46 1.03
N SER A 57 13.75 3.97 0.57
CA SER A 57 15.05 4.31 1.12
C SER A 57 15.37 5.81 0.99
N ALA A 58 15.11 6.42 -0.17
CA ALA A 58 15.33 7.85 -0.41
C ALA A 58 14.45 8.76 0.46
N LEU A 59 13.30 8.26 0.91
CA LEU A 59 12.40 8.91 1.85
C LEU A 59 12.69 8.54 3.31
N THR A 60 13.63 7.63 3.57
CA THR A 60 13.94 7.16 4.94
C THR A 60 12.68 6.66 5.63
N MET A 61 11.94 5.80 4.93
CA MET A 61 10.73 5.16 5.46
C MET A 61 11.07 4.14 6.54
N ALA A 62 10.20 4.04 7.54
CA ALA A 62 10.21 2.89 8.44
C ALA A 62 9.73 1.63 7.72
N GLN A 63 10.10 0.45 8.22
CA GLN A 63 9.74 -0.84 7.62
C GLN A 63 8.22 -0.96 7.33
N ALA A 64 7.38 -0.56 8.28
CA ALA A 64 5.92 -0.60 8.12
C ALA A 64 5.39 0.35 7.02
N GLU A 65 6.07 1.47 6.78
CA GLU A 65 5.72 2.41 5.69
C GLU A 65 6.14 1.84 4.33
N GLU A 66 7.33 1.24 4.26
CA GLU A 66 7.85 0.57 3.07
C GLU A 66 6.98 -0.63 2.68
N ASP A 67 6.61 -1.47 3.64
CA ASP A 67 5.72 -2.61 3.42
C ASP A 67 4.35 -2.15 2.90
N GLY A 68 3.85 -1.01 3.41
CA GLY A 68 2.64 -0.37 2.89
C GLY A 68 2.80 0.11 1.45
N LEU A 69 3.96 0.66 1.10
CA LEU A 69 4.28 1.13 -0.25
C LEU A 69 4.43 -0.03 -1.25
N LEU A 70 5.08 -1.13 -0.83
CA LEU A 70 5.15 -2.38 -1.60
C LEU A 70 3.76 -2.95 -1.85
N ALA A 71 2.92 -3.04 -0.81
CA ALA A 71 1.55 -3.54 -0.93
C ALA A 71 0.71 -2.67 -1.88
N ALA A 72 0.84 -1.34 -1.81
CA ALA A 72 0.14 -0.42 -2.70
C ALA A 72 0.57 -0.55 -4.18
N ALA A 73 1.80 -1.01 -4.42
CA ALA A 73 2.31 -1.35 -5.75
C ALA A 73 1.96 -2.78 -6.21
N GLY A 74 1.29 -3.58 -5.37
CA GLY A 74 0.95 -4.98 -5.67
C GLY A 74 2.06 -5.98 -5.35
N PHE A 75 3.09 -5.57 -4.60
CA PHE A 75 4.15 -6.46 -4.15
C PHE A 75 3.90 -6.93 -2.72
N LEU A 76 4.42 -8.11 -2.38
CA LEU A 76 4.41 -8.60 -1.01
C LEU A 76 5.36 -7.77 -0.13
N PRO A 77 5.04 -7.55 1.15
CA PRO A 77 5.98 -7.05 2.16
C PRO A 77 7.26 -7.89 2.22
N ARG A 78 8.35 -7.32 2.76
CA ARG A 78 9.65 -8.03 2.82
C ARG A 78 9.57 -9.34 3.63
N ASP A 79 8.95 -9.28 4.80
CA ASP A 79 8.89 -10.41 5.75
C ASP A 79 7.53 -11.13 5.76
N VAL A 80 7.00 -11.43 4.56
CA VAL A 80 5.69 -12.12 4.46
C VAL A 80 5.72 -13.52 5.07
N SER A 81 6.86 -14.22 4.99
CA SER A 81 6.97 -15.60 5.47
C SER A 81 6.69 -15.72 6.97
N SER A 82 7.17 -14.77 7.77
CA SER A 82 6.93 -14.76 9.22
C SER A 82 5.46 -14.48 9.54
N LEU A 83 4.79 -13.63 8.75
CA LEU A 83 3.36 -13.32 8.92
C LEU A 83 2.49 -14.52 8.57
N LEU A 84 2.84 -15.27 7.52
CA LEU A 84 2.09 -16.44 7.06
C LEU A 84 2.33 -17.69 7.92
N SER A 85 3.52 -17.82 8.54
CA SER A 85 3.89 -19.02 9.31
C SER A 85 2.95 -19.32 10.50
N GLY A 86 2.31 -18.28 11.06
CA GLY A 86 1.36 -18.43 12.16
C GLY A 86 -0.08 -18.65 11.72
N GLU A 87 -0.38 -18.58 10.43
CA GLU A 87 -1.76 -18.48 9.93
C GLU A 87 -2.01 -19.45 8.74
N PRO A 88 -2.42 -20.69 9.03
CA PRO A 88 -2.60 -21.71 8.00
C PRO A 88 -3.69 -21.37 6.98
N VAL A 89 -4.72 -20.61 7.38
CA VAL A 89 -5.83 -20.25 6.48
C VAL A 89 -5.36 -19.40 5.30
N LEU A 90 -4.31 -18.58 5.47
CA LEU A 90 -3.76 -17.79 4.39
C LEU A 90 -3.07 -18.66 3.34
N GLY A 91 -2.46 -19.78 3.76
CA GLY A 91 -1.92 -20.78 2.84
C GLY A 91 -3.02 -21.45 2.01
N GLU A 92 -4.08 -21.91 2.67
CA GLU A 92 -5.24 -22.52 2.01
C GLU A 92 -5.90 -21.58 1.00
N VAL A 93 -6.05 -20.30 1.36
CA VAL A 93 -6.58 -19.27 0.45
C VAL A 93 -5.69 -19.12 -0.79
N LEU A 94 -4.37 -19.10 -0.64
CA LEU A 94 -3.45 -19.00 -1.76
C LEU A 94 -3.54 -20.23 -2.68
N ASP A 95 -3.59 -21.43 -2.10
CA ASP A 95 -3.75 -22.69 -2.84
C ASP A 95 -5.05 -22.69 -3.64
N LEU A 96 -6.17 -22.29 -3.05
CA LEU A 96 -7.47 -22.21 -3.72
C LEU A 96 -7.48 -21.17 -4.85
N LEU A 97 -6.80 -20.03 -4.66
CA LEU A 97 -6.70 -18.99 -5.68
C LEU A 97 -5.81 -19.38 -6.87
N GLN A 98 -4.84 -20.26 -6.68
CA GLN A 98 -3.94 -20.76 -7.73
C GLN A 98 -4.46 -22.05 -8.40
N ASN A 99 -5.38 -22.76 -7.76
CA ASN A 99 -5.92 -24.01 -8.28
C ASN A 99 -6.91 -23.75 -9.43
N ASP A 100 -6.49 -24.05 -10.66
CA ASP A 100 -7.30 -23.88 -11.87
C ASP A 100 -8.58 -24.73 -11.88
N SER A 101 -8.63 -25.80 -11.10
CA SER A 101 -9.81 -26.67 -10.96
C SER A 101 -10.94 -26.01 -10.15
N VAL A 102 -10.63 -24.98 -9.35
CA VAL A 102 -11.64 -24.20 -8.63
C VAL A 102 -12.35 -23.28 -9.63
N PRO A 103 -13.69 -23.26 -9.73
CA PRO A 103 -14.37 -22.39 -10.68
C PRO A 103 -14.06 -20.90 -10.41
N ALA A 104 -13.93 -20.10 -11.47
CA ALA A 104 -13.49 -18.71 -11.37
C ALA A 104 -14.37 -17.86 -10.43
N GLU A 105 -15.69 -18.11 -10.41
CA GLU A 105 -16.64 -17.45 -9.52
C GLU A 105 -16.29 -17.60 -8.04
N TYR A 106 -15.78 -18.77 -7.60
CA TYR A 106 -15.36 -18.98 -6.22
C TYR A 106 -14.07 -18.21 -5.92
N ARG A 107 -13.11 -18.20 -6.85
CA ARG A 107 -11.88 -17.43 -6.70
C ARG A 107 -12.15 -15.92 -6.65
N ASP A 108 -13.10 -15.44 -7.43
CA ASP A 108 -13.52 -14.03 -7.42
C ASP A 108 -14.26 -13.67 -6.14
N ASN A 109 -15.14 -14.55 -5.65
CA ASN A 109 -15.80 -14.40 -4.35
C ASN A 109 -14.77 -14.32 -3.21
N ILE A 110 -13.76 -15.20 -3.19
CA ILE A 110 -12.66 -15.14 -2.20
C ILE A 110 -11.99 -13.77 -2.24
N ARG A 111 -11.62 -13.27 -3.42
CA ARG A 111 -11.01 -11.93 -3.56
C ARG A 111 -11.93 -10.82 -3.04
N GLN A 112 -13.23 -10.90 -3.32
CA GLN A 112 -14.19 -9.89 -2.88
C GLN A 112 -14.36 -9.89 -1.35
N VAL A 113 -14.46 -11.06 -0.72
CA VAL A 113 -14.56 -11.19 0.73
C VAL A 113 -13.29 -10.68 1.41
N LEU A 114 -12.10 -11.04 0.90
CA LEU A 114 -10.83 -10.52 1.43
C LEU A 114 -10.77 -8.99 1.36
N ARG A 115 -11.18 -8.39 0.23
CA ARG A 115 -11.26 -6.92 0.10
C ARG A 115 -12.17 -6.33 1.16
N LEU A 116 -13.38 -6.86 1.30
CA LEU A 116 -14.36 -6.38 2.29
C LEU A 116 -13.79 -6.43 3.72
N LEU A 117 -13.19 -7.55 4.11
CA LEU A 117 -12.59 -7.71 5.44
C LEU A 117 -11.48 -6.67 5.69
N THR A 118 -10.62 -6.44 4.70
CA THR A 118 -9.57 -5.43 4.83
C THR A 118 -10.14 -4.02 4.94
N GLU A 119 -11.15 -3.66 4.14
CA GLU A 119 -11.83 -2.37 4.19
C GLU A 119 -12.47 -2.13 5.56
N GLN A 120 -13.20 -3.11 6.09
CA GLN A 120 -13.81 -3.04 7.42
C GLN A 120 -12.78 -2.81 8.52
N ALA A 121 -11.68 -3.58 8.52
CA ALA A 121 -10.60 -3.40 9.48
C ALA A 121 -9.97 -2.00 9.39
N ARG A 122 -9.82 -1.46 8.17
CA ARG A 122 -9.29 -0.11 7.94
C ARG A 122 -10.22 0.97 8.52
N PHE A 123 -11.54 0.80 8.39
CA PHE A 123 -12.50 1.70 9.03
C PHE A 123 -12.39 1.65 10.56
N ALA A 124 -12.20 0.47 11.15
CA ALA A 124 -12.05 0.33 12.60
C ALA A 124 -10.77 0.98 13.16
N VAL A 125 -9.71 1.06 12.35
CA VAL A 125 -8.40 1.63 12.74
C VAL A 125 -8.30 3.14 12.51
N ARG A 126 -9.22 3.77 11.76
CA ARG A 126 -9.24 5.25 11.64
C ARG A 126 -9.59 5.87 13.00
N PRO A 127 -8.75 6.80 13.53
CA PRO A 127 -9.04 7.45 14.81
C PRO A 127 -10.35 8.25 14.72
N ARG A 128 -11.18 8.15 15.76
CA ARG A 128 -12.49 8.81 15.93
C ARG A 128 -12.42 10.35 16.08
N ASP A 129 -11.25 10.97 15.92
CA ASP A 129 -11.00 12.36 16.32
C ASP A 129 -11.44 13.44 15.30
N GLN A 130 -12.35 13.14 14.38
CA GLN A 130 -12.96 14.16 13.49
C GLN A 130 -14.45 14.43 13.74
N ASP A 131 -15.09 13.77 14.70
CA ASP A 131 -16.50 14.03 15.07
C ASP A 131 -16.66 15.13 16.14
N GLY A 132 -15.58 15.84 16.52
CA GLY A 132 -15.54 16.75 17.68
C GLY A 132 -15.55 18.25 17.42
N LEU A 133 -15.68 18.74 16.18
CA LEU A 133 -15.58 20.18 15.87
C LEU A 133 -16.72 20.71 14.96
N THR A 134 -17.96 20.37 15.29
CA THR A 134 -19.13 21.17 14.89
C THR A 134 -20.14 21.16 16.03
N GLY A 135 -19.96 22.09 16.97
CA GLY A 135 -20.87 22.23 18.11
C GLY A 135 -20.56 23.47 18.94
N VAL A 136 -21.22 24.56 18.58
CA VAL A 136 -21.51 25.75 19.41
C VAL A 136 -20.34 26.73 19.63
N ALA A 137 -20.16 27.63 18.66
CA ALA A 137 -19.70 28.98 18.96
C ALA A 137 -20.86 29.79 19.57
N ALA A 138 -20.46 30.66 20.50
CA ALA A 138 -21.20 31.59 21.35
C ALA A 138 -22.45 32.26 20.75
#